data_AF-A0AAW9X9V3-F1
#
_entry.id   AF-A0AAW9X9V3-F1
#
_cell.length_a   1.000
_cell.length_b   1.000
_cell.length_c   1.000
_cell.angle_alpha   90.00
_cell.angle_beta   90.00
_cell.angle_gamma   90.00
#
_symmetry.space_group_name_H-M   'P 1'
#
loop_
_entity.id
_entity.type
_entity.pdbx_description
1 polymer ?
#
loop_
_entity_poly.entity_id
_entity_poly.type
_entity_poly.pdbx_seq_one_letter_code
_entity_poly.pdbx_strand_id
1 'polypeptide(L)'
;MSNSDLDDLAAELAEFAPPEKKKGRPASEERIIAGFEEIQRFTEQYGRVPQHGEDRDIFERLYAVRLDRLRNLPECRALLEPLDHQGLLAGGGEVAESADEIIDIDNLAAELADVTSEDDITVLRHVRASAEKRVVQGIADRKPCEDFDVFKPLFEQVRSDLSS
;
A
#
# COMPACT_ATOMS: atom_id res chain seq x y z
N MET A 1 -43.49 36.18 -30.45
CA MET A 1 -43.17 35.06 -29.55
C MET A 1 -42.13 35.58 -28.59
N SER A 2 -42.58 35.93 -27.40
CA SER A 2 -41.83 36.60 -26.35
C SER A 2 -40.84 35.61 -25.72
N ASN A 3 -39.60 36.03 -25.44
CA ASN A 3 -38.65 35.17 -24.70
C ASN A 3 -39.18 34.79 -23.29
N SER A 4 -40.06 35.60 -22.71
CA SER A 4 -40.67 35.32 -21.40
C SER A 4 -41.49 34.02 -21.39
N ASP A 5 -42.21 33.71 -22.48
CA ASP A 5 -43.04 32.51 -22.56
C ASP A 5 -42.20 31.21 -22.56
N LEU A 6 -40.95 31.29 -23.04
CA LEU A 6 -40.01 30.16 -23.03
C LEU A 6 -39.37 29.96 -21.66
N ASP A 7 -39.02 31.05 -20.97
CA ASP A 7 -38.44 30.99 -19.62
C ASP A 7 -39.47 30.51 -18.59
N ASP A 8 -40.73 30.94 -18.73
CA ASP A 8 -41.85 30.48 -17.88
C ASP A 8 -42.11 28.97 -18.08
N LEU A 9 -42.11 28.50 -19.34
CA LEU A 9 -42.25 27.08 -19.65
C LEU A 9 -41.04 26.25 -19.15
N ALA A 10 -39.84 26.82 -19.17
CA ALA A 10 -38.65 26.17 -18.63
C ALA A 10 -38.73 26.02 -17.10
N ALA A 11 -39.30 27.00 -16.40
CA ALA A 11 -39.52 26.94 -14.96
C ALA A 11 -40.55 25.87 -14.57
N GLU A 12 -41.64 25.73 -15.34
CA GLU A 12 -42.64 24.67 -15.13
C GLU A 12 -42.07 23.26 -15.38
N LEU A 13 -41.18 23.11 -16.36
CA LEU A 13 -40.54 21.82 -16.67
C LEU A 13 -39.39 21.47 -15.72
N ALA A 14 -38.84 22.44 -14.98
CA ALA A 14 -37.78 22.22 -14.01
C ALA A 14 -38.22 21.31 -12.85
N GLU A 15 -39.50 21.32 -12.48
CA GLU A 15 -40.08 20.42 -11.47
C GLU A 15 -40.08 18.94 -11.91
N PHE A 16 -40.08 18.70 -13.23
CA PHE A 16 -40.03 17.36 -13.83
C PHE A 16 -38.62 16.92 -14.23
N ALA A 17 -37.61 17.76 -13.97
CA ALA A 17 -36.23 17.38 -14.22
C ALA A 17 -35.86 16.17 -13.32
N PRO A 18 -35.23 15.12 -13.86
CA PRO A 18 -34.74 14.03 -13.03
C PRO A 18 -33.80 14.61 -11.97
N PRO A 19 -33.89 14.17 -10.70
CA PRO A 19 -33.07 14.72 -9.64
C PRO A 19 -31.61 14.64 -10.06
N GLU A 20 -30.89 15.75 -9.98
CA GLU A 20 -29.46 15.75 -10.25
C GLU A 20 -28.84 14.66 -9.39
N LYS A 21 -28.31 13.62 -10.06
CA LYS A 21 -27.57 12.58 -9.36
C LYS A 21 -26.42 13.32 -8.72
N LYS A 22 -26.48 13.51 -7.39
CA LYS A 22 -25.32 13.92 -6.59
C LYS A 22 -24.19 13.07 -7.12
N LYS A 23 -23.21 13.68 -7.80
CA LYS A 23 -22.03 12.96 -8.24
C LYS A 23 -21.45 12.38 -6.96
N GLY A 24 -21.68 11.10 -6.73
CA GLY A 24 -21.08 10.38 -5.62
C GLY A 24 -19.58 10.62 -5.72
N ARG A 25 -18.93 10.77 -4.58
CA ARG A 25 -17.47 10.88 -4.58
C ARG A 25 -16.92 9.65 -5.32
N PRO A 26 -15.85 9.79 -6.10
CA PRO A 26 -15.24 8.62 -6.72
C PRO A 26 -14.90 7.60 -5.63
N ALA A 27 -15.02 6.31 -5.95
CA ALA A 27 -14.81 5.23 -4.98
C ALA A 27 -13.44 5.29 -4.29
N SER A 28 -12.45 5.95 -4.90
CA SER A 28 -11.15 6.26 -4.28
C SER A 28 -11.26 7.23 -3.10
N GLU A 29 -12.00 8.33 -3.26
CA GLU A 29 -12.22 9.32 -2.21
C GLU A 29 -12.99 8.73 -1.04
N GLU A 30 -14.04 7.95 -1.31
CA GLU A 30 -14.82 7.28 -0.26
C GLU A 30 -13.95 6.34 0.58
N ARG A 31 -13.04 5.59 -0.05
CA ARG A 31 -12.06 4.75 0.67
C ARG A 31 -11.08 5.58 1.49
N ILE A 32 -10.65 6.72 0.98
CA ILE A 32 -9.74 7.64 1.69
C ILE A 32 -10.44 8.15 2.96
N ILE A 33 -11.69 8.62 2.82
CA ILE A 33 -12.51 9.13 3.91
C ILE A 33 -12.78 8.05 4.96
N ALA A 34 -13.28 6.88 4.56
CA ALA A 34 -13.56 5.79 5.50
C ALA A 34 -12.31 5.38 6.29
N GLY A 35 -11.15 5.31 5.62
CA GLY A 35 -9.90 5.00 6.29
C GLY A 35 -9.38 6.13 7.20
N PHE A 36 -9.75 7.38 6.96
CA PHE A 36 -9.46 8.49 7.87
C PHE A 36 -10.38 8.46 9.09
N GLU A 37 -11.67 8.15 8.91
CA GLU A 37 -12.62 7.98 10.01
C GLU A 37 -12.21 6.85 10.97
N GLU A 38 -11.61 5.76 10.46
CA GLU A 38 -11.03 4.71 11.31
C GLU A 38 -9.89 5.25 12.20
N ILE A 39 -9.03 6.09 11.64
CA ILE A 39 -7.95 6.75 12.39
C ILE A 39 -8.56 7.70 13.43
N GLN A 40 -9.59 8.48 13.08
CA GLN A 40 -10.28 9.35 14.03
C GLN A 40 -10.88 8.56 15.19
N ARG A 41 -11.58 7.46 14.92
CA ARG A 41 -12.11 6.56 15.96
C ARG A 41 -11.03 5.99 16.85
N PHE A 42 -9.90 5.57 16.28
CA PHE A 42 -8.75 5.13 17.07
C PHE A 42 -8.30 6.25 18.02
N THR A 43 -8.15 7.47 17.53
CA THR A 43 -7.71 8.60 18.37
C THR A 43 -8.71 8.99 19.44
N GLU A 44 -10.02 8.86 19.18
CA GLU A 44 -11.06 9.04 20.20
C GLU A 44 -10.99 7.98 21.29
N GLN A 45 -10.80 6.72 20.89
CA GLN A 45 -10.78 5.58 21.81
C GLN A 45 -9.53 5.56 22.70
N TYR A 46 -8.36 5.86 22.12
CA TYR A 46 -7.08 5.76 22.82
C TYR A 46 -6.52 7.10 23.29
N GLY A 47 -7.13 8.22 22.90
CA GLY A 47 -6.70 9.57 23.26
C GLY A 47 -5.34 9.98 22.68
N ARG A 48 -4.81 9.20 21.73
CA ARG A 48 -3.49 9.41 21.12
C ARG A 48 -3.53 9.11 19.62
N VAL A 49 -2.65 9.77 18.87
CA VAL A 49 -2.42 9.47 17.45
C VAL A 49 -1.80 8.07 17.28
N PRO A 50 -2.15 7.31 16.22
CA PRO A 50 -1.48 6.06 15.89
C PRO A 50 0.02 6.32 15.68
N GLN A 51 0.88 5.44 16.17
CA GLN A 51 2.34 5.58 16.01
C GLN A 51 2.96 4.28 15.52
N HIS A 52 4.17 4.40 14.99
CA HIS A 52 4.99 3.26 14.59
C HIS A 52 5.54 2.51 15.82
N GLY A 53 5.82 1.22 15.66
CA GLY A 53 6.48 0.40 16.67
C GLY A 53 6.09 -1.07 16.60
N GLU A 54 7.07 -1.97 16.71
CA GLU A 54 6.87 -3.42 16.62
C GLU A 54 6.05 -3.97 17.80
N ASP A 55 6.12 -3.31 18.95
CA ASP A 55 5.35 -3.63 20.17
C ASP A 55 3.88 -3.18 20.11
N ARG A 56 3.46 -2.53 19.02
CA ARG A 56 2.10 -2.01 18.86
C ARG A 56 1.22 -2.96 18.04
N ASP A 57 -0.08 -2.81 18.24
CA ASP A 57 -1.10 -3.54 17.48
C ASP A 57 -0.88 -3.35 15.96
N ILE A 58 -1.14 -4.40 15.20
CA ILE A 58 -1.10 -4.42 13.73
C ILE A 58 -1.97 -3.29 13.17
N PHE A 59 -3.14 -3.04 13.76
CA PHE A 59 -4.04 -1.97 13.30
C PHE A 59 -3.48 -0.59 13.61
N GLU A 60 -2.89 -0.36 14.79
CA GLU A 60 -2.25 0.91 15.14
C GLU A 60 -1.11 1.23 14.16
N ARG A 61 -0.29 0.24 13.83
CA ARG A 61 0.77 0.39 12.82
C ARG A 61 0.21 0.72 11.44
N LEU A 62 -0.86 0.05 11.02
CA LEU A 62 -1.51 0.31 9.74
C LEU A 62 -2.07 1.74 9.69
N TYR A 63 -2.70 2.20 10.77
CA TYR A 63 -3.22 3.55 10.91
C TYR A 63 -2.12 4.61 10.92
N ALA A 64 -0.97 4.35 11.55
CA ALA A 64 0.18 5.25 11.54
C ALA A 64 0.70 5.45 10.11
N VAL A 65 0.98 4.36 9.39
CA VAL A 65 1.43 4.41 7.99
C VAL A 65 0.41 5.11 7.09
N ARG A 66 -0.89 4.85 7.31
CA ARG A 66 -1.94 5.48 6.53
C ARG A 66 -2.02 6.99 6.81
N LEU A 67 -1.95 7.41 8.07
CA LEU A 67 -1.96 8.82 8.46
C LEU A 67 -0.80 9.58 7.82
N ASP A 68 0.40 8.99 7.80
CA ASP A 68 1.58 9.61 7.17
C ASP A 68 1.38 9.80 5.66
N ARG A 69 0.85 8.78 4.97
CA ARG A 69 0.53 8.91 3.54
C ARG A 69 -0.53 9.99 3.28
N LEU A 70 -1.55 10.10 4.14
CA LEU A 70 -2.58 11.12 4.01
C LEU A 70 -2.02 12.54 4.24
N ARG A 71 -1.03 12.68 5.13
CA ARG A 71 -0.31 13.96 5.35
C ARG A 71 0.58 14.36 4.17
N ASN A 72 1.21 13.38 3.52
CA ASN A 72 2.13 13.61 2.39
C ASN A 72 1.43 13.94 1.06
N LEU A 73 0.15 13.60 0.91
CA LEU A 73 -0.60 13.84 -0.33
C LEU A 73 -1.49 15.09 -0.20
N PRO A 74 -1.20 16.20 -0.92
CA PRO A 74 -1.96 17.45 -0.77
C PRO A 74 -3.44 17.30 -1.18
N GLU A 75 -3.73 16.45 -2.16
CA GLU A 75 -5.11 16.14 -2.58
C GLU A 75 -5.91 15.47 -1.46
N CYS A 76 -5.29 14.53 -0.74
CA CYS A 76 -5.91 13.87 0.41
C CYS A 76 -6.11 14.86 1.56
N ARG A 77 -5.15 15.75 1.79
CA ARG A 77 -5.25 16.79 2.80
C ARG A 77 -6.43 17.72 2.52
N ALA A 78 -6.57 18.23 1.30
CA ALA A 78 -7.68 19.12 0.93
C ALA A 78 -9.05 18.43 1.05
N LEU A 79 -9.11 17.13 0.74
CA LEU A 79 -10.34 16.33 0.88
C LEU A 79 -10.74 16.12 2.35
N LEU A 80 -9.75 15.91 3.23
CA LEU A 80 -9.97 15.49 4.61
C LEU A 80 -9.95 16.63 5.63
N GLU A 81 -9.38 17.80 5.29
CA GLU A 81 -9.38 19.02 6.11
C GLU A 81 -10.77 19.37 6.70
N PRO A 82 -11.89 19.36 5.95
CA PRO A 82 -13.21 19.65 6.53
C PRO A 82 -13.72 18.56 7.49
N LEU A 83 -13.12 17.38 7.49
CA LEU A 83 -13.47 16.25 8.36
C LEU A 83 -12.56 16.16 9.59
N ASP A 84 -11.40 16.83 9.57
CA ASP A 84 -10.38 16.74 10.61
C ASP A 84 -10.67 17.64 11.83
N HIS A 85 -11.59 17.21 12.69
CA HIS A 85 -11.90 17.90 13.95
C HIS A 85 -10.81 17.74 15.04
N GLN A 86 -9.86 16.82 14.85
CA GLN A 86 -8.84 16.45 15.84
C GLN A 86 -7.47 17.06 15.51
N GLY A 87 -7.32 17.72 14.37
CA GLY A 87 -6.05 18.27 13.91
C GLY A 87 -5.03 17.18 13.54
N LEU A 88 -5.48 15.99 13.16
CA LEU A 88 -4.62 14.85 12.80
C LEU A 88 -3.75 15.15 11.57
N LEU A 89 -4.24 15.97 10.64
CA LEU A 89 -3.54 16.35 9.42
C LEU A 89 -2.61 17.55 9.64
N ALA A 90 -2.81 18.33 10.70
CA ALA A 90 -1.96 19.48 11.02
C ALA A 90 -0.59 19.07 11.59
N GLY A 91 -0.49 17.88 12.21
CA GLY A 91 0.74 17.35 12.82
C GLY A 91 1.82 16.83 11.85
N GLY A 92 1.77 17.20 10.57
CA GLY A 92 2.73 16.74 9.54
C GLY A 92 4.16 17.30 9.63
N GLY A 93 4.53 17.92 10.76
CA GLY A 93 5.86 18.47 10.99
C GLY A 93 6.74 17.65 11.96
N GLU A 94 6.17 16.66 12.64
CA GLU A 94 6.94 15.68 13.43
C GLU A 94 6.82 14.32 12.77
N VAL A 95 7.20 14.25 11.49
CA VAL A 95 7.85 13.04 11.04
C VAL A 95 9.09 12.96 11.93
N ALA A 96 9.13 12.04 12.90
CA ALA A 96 10.40 11.58 13.43
C ALA A 96 11.21 11.26 12.18
N GLU A 97 12.18 12.13 11.90
CA GLU A 97 12.90 12.28 10.63
C GLU A 97 12.66 11.07 9.75
N SER A 98 11.82 11.23 8.71
CA SER A 98 11.87 10.27 7.63
C SER A 98 13.36 10.14 7.35
N ALA A 99 13.87 8.92 7.39
CA ALA A 99 15.25 8.60 7.00
C ALA A 99 15.51 8.90 5.50
N ASP A 100 14.83 9.90 4.96
CA ASP A 100 15.08 10.67 3.76
C ASP A 100 15.79 12.01 4.10
N GLU A 101 16.11 12.30 5.38
CA GLU A 101 17.36 13.00 5.66
C GLU A 101 18.44 12.12 5.07
N ILE A 102 18.91 12.52 3.87
CA ILE A 102 20.02 11.96 3.09
C ILE A 102 20.85 11.05 3.99
N ILE A 103 20.50 9.76 4.03
CA ILE A 103 21.26 8.80 4.84
C ILE A 103 22.64 8.84 4.21
N ASP A 104 23.58 9.46 4.90
CA ASP A 104 24.95 9.49 4.47
C ASP A 104 25.43 8.05 4.51
N ILE A 105 25.61 7.46 3.32
CA ILE A 105 25.99 6.07 3.14
C ILE A 105 27.30 5.79 3.89
N ASP A 106 28.20 6.78 3.96
CA ASP A 106 29.46 6.64 4.67
C ASP A 106 29.26 6.59 6.19
N ASN A 107 28.32 7.37 6.72
CA ASN A 107 27.96 7.33 8.14
C ASN A 107 27.29 6.00 8.51
N LEU A 108 26.33 5.55 7.70
CA LEU A 108 25.66 4.27 7.89
C LEU A 108 26.66 3.11 7.84
N ALA A 109 27.61 3.13 6.89
CA ALA A 109 28.65 2.12 6.77
C ALA A 109 29.58 2.12 8.00
N ALA A 110 29.86 3.28 8.59
CA ALA A 110 30.66 3.39 9.81
C ALA A 110 29.94 2.78 11.02
N GLU A 111 28.62 2.96 11.17
CA GLU A 111 27.83 2.34 12.22
C GLU A 111 27.78 0.81 12.09
N LEU A 112 27.71 0.29 10.87
CA LEU A 112 27.72 -1.15 10.57
C LEU A 112 29.11 -1.81 10.68
N ALA A 113 30.19 -1.02 10.73
CA ALA A 113 31.56 -1.54 10.71
C ALA A 113 31.94 -2.33 11.98
N ASP A 114 31.27 -2.08 13.11
CA ASP A 114 31.51 -2.77 14.39
C ASP A 114 30.58 -3.95 14.64
N VAL A 115 29.75 -4.34 13.66
CA VAL A 115 28.93 -5.56 13.75
C VAL A 115 29.87 -6.76 13.67
N THR A 116 30.20 -7.32 14.83
CA THR A 116 31.06 -8.50 14.94
C THR A 116 30.43 -9.73 14.29
N SER A 117 31.26 -10.65 13.81
CA SER A 117 30.84 -11.89 13.13
C SER A 117 29.89 -12.78 13.95
N GLU A 118 29.80 -12.56 15.27
CA GLU A 118 28.86 -13.30 16.09
C GLU A 118 27.42 -12.94 15.74
N ASP A 119 27.09 -11.69 15.39
CA ASP A 119 25.74 -11.24 15.06
C ASP A 119 25.47 -11.05 13.55
N ASP A 120 26.40 -11.50 12.72
CA ASP A 120 26.24 -11.51 11.27
C ASP A 120 25.07 -12.42 10.85
N ILE A 121 24.08 -11.83 10.17
CA ILE A 121 22.89 -12.51 9.65
C ILE A 121 23.22 -13.58 8.59
N THR A 122 24.43 -13.55 8.00
CA THR A 122 24.89 -14.58 7.07
C THR A 122 25.34 -15.86 7.79
N VAL A 123 25.58 -15.80 9.10
CA VAL A 123 25.97 -16.94 9.93
C VAL A 123 24.74 -17.71 10.37
N LEU A 124 24.42 -18.79 9.65
CA LEU A 124 23.31 -19.68 9.97
C LEU A 124 23.60 -20.53 11.22
N ARG A 125 23.23 -20.05 12.42
CA ARG A 125 23.46 -20.75 13.70
C ARG A 125 22.50 -21.91 13.99
N HIS A 126 21.25 -21.79 13.56
CA HIS A 126 20.17 -22.73 13.90
C HIS A 126 19.76 -23.67 12.75
N VAL A 127 20.51 -23.65 11.65
CA VAL A 127 20.19 -24.45 10.47
C VAL A 127 21.34 -25.43 10.21
N ARG A 128 21.00 -26.65 9.77
CA ARG A 128 22.00 -27.64 9.34
C ARG A 128 22.96 -27.02 8.33
N ALA A 129 24.25 -27.32 8.50
CA ALA A 129 25.31 -26.78 7.67
C ALA A 129 25.04 -27.08 6.19
N SER A 130 25.42 -26.17 5.29
CA SER A 130 25.18 -26.33 3.85
C SER A 130 25.79 -27.63 3.29
N ALA A 131 26.91 -28.08 3.89
CA ALA A 131 27.52 -29.37 3.59
C ALA A 131 26.57 -30.55 3.89
N GLU A 132 25.81 -30.51 4.99
CA GLU A 132 24.85 -31.54 5.36
C GLU A 132 23.57 -31.48 4.52
N LYS A 133 23.16 -30.29 4.06
CA LYS A 133 22.03 -30.13 3.13
C LYS A 133 22.30 -30.78 1.76
N ARG A 134 23.54 -30.74 1.28
CA ARG A 134 23.95 -31.43 0.03
C ARG A 134 23.93 -32.96 0.15
N VAL A 135 23.93 -33.49 1.38
CA VAL A 135 23.83 -34.94 1.65
C VAL A 135 22.37 -35.41 1.63
N VAL A 136 21.39 -34.50 1.52
CA VAL A 136 19.99 -34.88 1.31
C VAL A 136 19.86 -35.54 -0.06
N GLN A 137 19.89 -36.87 -0.05
CA GLN A 137 19.55 -37.74 -1.18
C GLN A 137 18.14 -37.36 -1.66
N GLY A 138 18.03 -36.74 -2.84
CA GLY A 138 16.75 -36.30 -3.37
C GLY A 138 16.76 -35.03 -4.22
N ILE A 139 17.91 -34.38 -4.43
CA ILE A 139 18.02 -33.33 -5.45
C ILE A 139 17.92 -34.02 -6.82
N ALA A 140 16.82 -33.77 -7.53
CA ALA A 140 16.62 -34.27 -8.87
C ALA A 140 17.59 -33.57 -9.83
N ASP A 141 18.64 -34.28 -10.24
CA ASP A 141 19.54 -33.81 -11.27
C ASP A 141 18.85 -33.86 -12.64
N ARG A 142 18.82 -32.72 -13.32
CA ARG A 142 18.31 -32.63 -14.69
C ARG A 142 19.31 -33.30 -15.63
N LYS A 143 18.88 -34.39 -16.28
CA LYS A 143 19.61 -34.97 -17.40
C LYS A 143 19.12 -34.36 -18.71
N PRO A 144 20.01 -33.94 -19.62
CA PRO A 144 19.60 -33.55 -20.97
C PRO A 144 18.84 -34.72 -21.63
N CYS A 145 17.78 -34.40 -22.34
CA CYS A 145 16.96 -35.37 -23.06
C CYS A 145 17.50 -35.47 -24.49
N GLU A 146 18.16 -36.58 -24.81
CA GLU A 146 18.77 -36.80 -26.14
C GLU A 146 17.71 -36.91 -27.25
N ASP A 147 16.55 -37.50 -26.94
CA ASP A 147 15.45 -37.70 -27.89
C ASP A 147 14.41 -36.56 -27.87
N PHE A 148 14.82 -35.35 -27.48
CA PHE A 148 13.90 -34.21 -27.30
C PHE A 148 13.06 -33.91 -28.56
N ASP A 149 13.61 -34.15 -29.75
CA ASP A 149 12.92 -33.95 -31.03
C ASP A 149 11.64 -34.79 -31.17
N VAL A 150 11.57 -35.97 -30.54
CA VAL A 150 10.38 -36.83 -30.54
C VAL A 150 9.26 -36.23 -29.66
N PHE A 151 9.64 -35.55 -28.57
CA PHE A 151 8.70 -35.01 -27.59
C PHE A 151 8.32 -33.56 -27.85
N LYS A 152 9.13 -32.82 -28.61
CA LYS A 152 8.89 -31.43 -29.03
C LYS A 152 7.46 -31.14 -29.52
N PRO A 153 6.84 -31.94 -30.43
CA PRO A 153 5.49 -31.66 -30.90
C PRO A 153 4.42 -31.75 -29.80
N LEU A 154 4.62 -32.57 -28.75
CA LEU A 154 3.69 -32.68 -27.63
C LEU A 154 3.66 -31.38 -26.80
N PHE A 155 4.82 -30.73 -26.62
CA PHE A 155 4.90 -29.46 -25.91
C PHE A 155 4.28 -28.31 -26.70
N GLU A 156 4.40 -28.32 -28.03
CA GLU A 156 3.76 -27.35 -28.92
C GLU A 156 2.23 -27.47 -28.86
N GLN A 157 1.72 -28.71 -28.85
CA GLN A 157 0.28 -28.97 -28.71
C GLN A 157 -0.26 -28.44 -27.37
N VAL A 158 0.38 -28.78 -26.25
CA VAL A 158 -0.04 -28.30 -24.92
C VAL A 158 -0.01 -26.77 -24.81
N ARG A 159 0.96 -26.11 -25.44
CA ARG A 159 1.02 -24.63 -25.48
C ARG A 159 -0.13 -24.04 -26.28
N SER A 160 -0.48 -24.64 -27.41
CA SER A 160 -1.62 -24.21 -28.23
C SER A 160 -2.93 -24.31 -27.44
N ASP A 161 -3.15 -25.43 -26.75
CA ASP A 161 -4.34 -25.70 -25.96
C ASP A 161 -4.48 -24.74 -24.76
N LEU A 162 -3.37 -24.37 -24.11
CA LEU A 162 -3.36 -23.39 -23.01
C LEU A 162 -3.57 -21.94 -23.46
N SER A 163 -3.38 -21.66 -24.75
CA SER A 163 -3.51 -20.32 -25.32
C SER A 163 -4.87 -20.06 -25.98
N SER A 164 -5.74 -21.08 -26.04
CA SER A 164 -7.14 -20.99 -26.48
C SER A 164 -8.08 -20.74 -25.31
#